data_AF-A0A5H2Y9Z3-F1
#
_entry.id   AF-A0A5H2Y9Z3-F1
#
_cell.length_a   1.000
_cell.length_b   1.000
_cell.length_c   1.000
_cell.angle_alpha   90.00
_cell.angle_beta   90.00
_cell.angle_gamma   90.00
#
_symmetry.space_group_name_H-M   'P 1'
#
loop_
_entity.id
_entity.type
_entity.pdbx_description
1 polymer ?
#
loop_
_entity_poly.entity_id
_entity_poly.type
_entity_poly.pdbx_seq_one_letter_code
_entity_poly.pdbx_strand_id
1 'polypeptide(L)'
;MNITPQQNKVTGELVDLVAAKVGSNRAIHPETAISSSARLAGSLLLRSFNFQLDGLEPGNVLLSDEANEKGSMLVNTMAAFLSASNVSMDQSKLGGQQDHRGQEPHLDILSALTQLQSEALNICRENGLTLEQAAQSAALATAFIVKECAPQIGAETGFNVAVFGFVEGSKTVPPHASAASKPVAATKPWYKFCE
;
A
#
# COMPACT_ATOMS: atom_id res chain seq x y z
N MET A 1 0.05 -6.99 -17.34
CA MET A 1 0.91 -6.21 -16.42
C MET A 1 2.26 -6.89 -16.38
N ASN A 2 3.34 -6.21 -16.78
CA ASN A 2 4.69 -6.77 -16.70
C ASN A 2 5.36 -6.26 -15.42
N ILE A 3 5.27 -7.04 -14.35
CA ILE A 3 6.02 -6.76 -13.10
C ILE A 3 7.45 -7.23 -13.29
N THR A 4 8.40 -6.33 -13.06
CA THR A 4 9.83 -6.65 -13.20
C THR A 4 10.35 -7.44 -11.99
N PRO A 5 11.45 -8.22 -12.12
CA PRO A 5 12.09 -8.87 -10.97
C PRO A 5 12.45 -7.89 -9.85
N GLN A 6 12.83 -6.66 -10.22
CA GLN A 6 13.14 -5.59 -9.27
C GLN A 6 11.91 -5.14 -8.48
N GLN A 7 10.75 -5.01 -9.15
CA GLN A 7 9.49 -4.70 -8.48
C GLN A 7 9.04 -5.83 -7.54
N ASN A 8 9.29 -7.10 -7.88
CA ASN A 8 9.02 -8.24 -7.00
C ASN A 8 9.90 -8.21 -5.74
N LYS A 9 11.20 -7.91 -5.90
CA LYS A 9 12.11 -7.75 -4.77
C LYS A 9 11.64 -6.65 -3.83
N VAL A 10 11.34 -5.47 -4.36
CA VAL A 10 10.85 -4.32 -3.57
C VAL A 10 9.49 -4.63 -2.93
N THR A 11 8.62 -5.38 -3.61
CA THR A 11 7.34 -5.83 -3.02
C THR A 11 7.56 -6.56 -1.71
N GLY A 12 8.52 -7.49 -1.65
CA GLY A 12 8.90 -8.16 -0.39
C GLY A 12 9.40 -7.16 0.66
N GLU A 13 10.39 -6.34 0.31
CA GLU A 13 10.94 -5.34 1.25
C GLU A 13 9.87 -4.40 1.83
N LEU A 14 8.85 -4.04 1.05
CA LEU A 14 7.71 -3.25 1.52
C LEU A 14 6.75 -4.03 2.44
N VAL A 15 6.51 -5.32 2.19
CA VAL A 15 5.76 -6.19 3.10
C VAL A 15 6.46 -6.27 4.46
N ASP A 16 7.78 -6.50 4.46
CA ASP A 16 8.58 -6.54 5.69
C ASP A 16 8.54 -5.22 6.44
N LEU A 17 8.66 -4.10 5.71
CA LEU A 17 8.56 -2.76 6.31
C LEU A 17 7.21 -2.56 7.02
N VAL A 18 6.10 -2.90 6.35
CA VAL A 18 4.76 -2.76 6.95
C VAL A 18 4.63 -3.65 8.19
N ALA A 19 5.04 -4.91 8.10
CA ALA A 19 4.99 -5.84 9.23
C ALA A 19 5.83 -5.35 10.41
N ALA A 20 7.01 -4.79 10.15
CA ALA A 20 7.93 -4.30 11.18
C ALA A 20 7.48 -3.01 11.87
N LYS A 21 6.83 -2.10 11.13
CA LYS A 21 6.45 -0.77 11.66
C LYS A 21 5.03 -0.72 12.20
N VAL A 22 4.10 -1.42 11.57
CA VAL A 22 2.67 -1.40 11.92
C VAL A 22 2.30 -2.50 12.91
N GLY A 23 3.07 -3.61 12.95
CA GLY A 23 2.87 -4.67 13.93
C GLY A 23 3.22 -4.24 15.35
N SER A 24 2.29 -4.44 16.30
CA SER A 24 2.52 -4.18 17.73
C SER A 24 2.57 -5.50 18.50
N ASN A 25 3.66 -5.79 19.21
CA ASN A 25 3.79 -6.99 20.06
C ASN A 25 3.42 -8.32 19.37
N ARG A 26 3.81 -8.49 18.09
CA ARG A 26 3.52 -9.65 17.24
C ARG A 26 2.05 -9.85 16.82
N ALA A 27 1.12 -9.01 17.26
CA ALA A 27 -0.24 -8.98 16.74
C ALA A 27 -0.35 -7.85 15.70
N ILE A 28 -0.68 -8.21 14.47
CA ILE A 28 -0.95 -7.25 13.40
C ILE A 28 -2.48 -7.13 13.30
N HIS A 29 -3.02 -5.94 13.52
CA HIS A 29 -4.41 -5.66 13.18
C HIS A 29 -4.54 -5.64 11.65
N PRO A 30 -5.26 -6.59 11.03
CA PRO A 30 -5.25 -6.78 9.57
C PRO A 30 -5.61 -5.52 8.80
N GLU A 31 -6.68 -4.84 9.18
CA GLU A 31 -7.16 -3.63 8.51
C GLU A 31 -6.18 -2.47 8.63
N THR A 32 -5.42 -2.39 9.74
CA THR A 32 -4.36 -1.38 9.90
C THR A 32 -3.20 -1.65 8.97
N ALA A 33 -2.75 -2.90 8.83
CA ALA A 33 -1.65 -3.24 7.92
C ALA A 33 -2.03 -3.03 6.46
N ILE A 34 -3.22 -3.50 6.07
CA ILE A 34 -3.76 -3.35 4.71
C ILE A 34 -3.92 -1.87 4.37
N SER A 35 -4.63 -1.10 5.20
CA SER A 35 -4.84 0.33 4.94
C SER A 35 -3.53 1.12 4.91
N SER A 36 -2.58 0.84 5.80
CA SER A 36 -1.28 1.53 5.83
C SER A 36 -0.46 1.26 4.56
N SER A 37 -0.41 -0.01 4.12
CA SER A 37 0.24 -0.39 2.87
C SER A 37 -0.45 0.25 1.64
N ALA A 38 -1.78 0.23 1.62
CA ALA A 38 -2.56 0.82 0.54
C ALA A 38 -2.38 2.35 0.45
N ARG A 39 -2.41 3.03 1.59
CA ARG A 39 -2.16 4.48 1.67
C ARG A 39 -0.76 4.83 1.20
N LEU A 40 0.25 4.02 1.54
CA LEU A 40 1.61 4.18 1.01
C LEU A 40 1.64 4.06 -0.53
N ALA A 41 0.97 3.06 -1.10
CA ALA A 41 0.89 2.90 -2.55
C ALA A 41 0.21 4.10 -3.24
N GLY A 42 -0.92 4.55 -2.71
CA GLY A 42 -1.60 5.75 -3.19
C GLY A 42 -0.71 6.99 -3.10
N SER A 43 0.03 7.13 -2.00
CA SER A 43 0.91 8.26 -1.76
C SER A 43 2.14 8.28 -2.69
N LEU A 44 2.65 7.12 -3.08
CA LEU A 44 3.70 6.99 -4.10
C LEU A 44 3.15 7.34 -5.49
N LEU A 45 1.92 6.91 -5.80
CA LEU A 45 1.24 7.25 -7.04
C LEU A 45 1.01 8.76 -7.15
N LEU A 46 0.52 9.41 -6.09
CA LEU A 46 0.33 10.86 -6.06
C LEU A 46 1.64 11.61 -6.34
N ARG A 47 2.75 11.19 -5.72
CA ARG A 47 4.06 11.80 -5.99
C ARG A 47 4.52 11.58 -7.43
N SER A 48 4.11 10.50 -8.09
CA SER A 48 4.46 10.24 -9.49
C SER A 48 3.87 11.24 -10.47
N PHE A 49 2.84 12.00 -10.07
CA PHE A 49 2.22 13.03 -10.90
C PHE A 49 3.05 14.31 -10.98
N ASN A 50 4.14 14.42 -10.20
CA ASN A 50 5.05 15.56 -10.18
C ASN A 50 4.37 16.90 -9.85
N PHE A 51 3.29 16.88 -9.07
CA PHE A 51 2.70 18.10 -8.52
C PHE A 51 3.66 18.79 -7.54
N GLN A 52 3.57 20.11 -7.46
CA GLN A 52 4.23 20.87 -6.40
C GLN A 52 3.47 20.67 -5.10
N LEU A 53 3.89 19.67 -4.34
CA LEU A 53 3.34 19.39 -3.01
C LEU A 53 4.03 20.26 -1.93
N ASP A 54 5.18 20.85 -2.26
CA ASP A 54 5.94 21.72 -1.37
C ASP A 54 5.13 23.00 -1.09
N GLY A 55 4.73 23.17 0.17
CA GLY A 55 3.91 24.31 0.62
C GLY A 55 2.42 23.99 0.81
N LEU A 56 1.98 22.77 0.48
CA LEU A 56 0.66 22.28 0.87
C LEU A 56 0.71 21.64 2.26
N GLU A 57 -0.34 21.86 3.05
CA GLU A 57 -0.44 21.25 4.38
C GLU A 57 -0.71 19.74 4.26
N PRO A 58 0.09 18.88 4.93
CA PRO A 58 -0.18 17.45 5.00
C PRO A 58 -1.59 17.16 5.53
N GLY A 59 -2.28 16.21 4.89
CA GLY A 59 -3.65 15.84 5.24
C GLY A 59 -4.71 16.55 4.39
N ASN A 60 -4.34 17.61 3.65
CA ASN A 60 -5.29 18.25 2.74
C ASN A 60 -5.63 17.35 1.56
N VAL A 61 -6.90 17.40 1.16
CA VAL A 61 -7.38 16.67 -0.02
C VAL A 61 -6.90 17.39 -1.28
N LEU A 62 -6.25 16.63 -2.16
CA LEU A 62 -5.87 17.10 -3.50
C LEU A 62 -6.88 16.57 -4.52
N LEU A 63 -7.59 17.49 -5.16
CA LEU A 63 -8.48 17.17 -6.28
C LEU A 63 -7.65 17.21 -7.57
N SER A 64 -7.46 16.06 -8.19
CA SER A 64 -6.73 15.90 -9.44
C SER A 64 -7.46 14.88 -10.33
N ASP A 65 -7.50 15.18 -11.62
CA ASP A 65 -8.07 14.28 -12.63
C ASP A 65 -7.17 13.04 -12.80
N GLU A 66 -5.86 13.20 -12.70
CA GLU A 66 -4.88 12.11 -12.72
C GLU A 66 -5.11 11.11 -11.58
N ALA A 67 -5.45 11.57 -10.37
CA ALA A 67 -5.81 10.69 -9.27
C ALA A 67 -7.11 9.91 -9.56
N ASN A 68 -8.05 10.50 -10.28
CA ASN A 68 -9.29 9.83 -10.71
C ASN A 68 -9.01 8.78 -11.79
N GLU A 69 -8.16 9.10 -12.76
CA GLU A 69 -7.83 8.22 -13.88
C GLU A 69 -6.91 7.08 -13.46
N LYS A 70 -5.78 7.41 -12.83
CA LYS A 70 -4.72 6.45 -12.48
C LYS A 70 -4.97 5.70 -11.18
N GLY A 71 -5.89 6.14 -10.32
CA GLY A 71 -6.22 5.44 -9.08
C GLY A 71 -6.67 3.99 -9.29
N SER A 72 -7.36 3.73 -10.42
CA SER A 72 -7.78 2.38 -10.84
C SER A 72 -6.61 1.41 -11.07
N MET A 73 -5.41 1.92 -11.37
CA MET A 73 -4.21 1.10 -11.59
C MET A 73 -3.85 0.27 -10.36
N LEU A 74 -3.91 0.85 -9.16
CA LEU A 74 -3.56 0.17 -7.91
C LEU A 74 -4.54 -0.96 -7.60
N VAL A 75 -5.84 -0.69 -7.79
CA VAL A 75 -6.92 -1.68 -7.63
C VAL A 75 -6.75 -2.83 -8.62
N ASN A 76 -6.47 -2.53 -9.89
CA ASN A 76 -6.25 -3.55 -10.93
C ASN A 76 -5.00 -4.39 -10.66
N THR A 77 -3.93 -3.79 -10.11
CA THR A 77 -2.70 -4.48 -9.72
C THR A 77 -2.97 -5.48 -8.60
N MET A 78 -3.69 -5.03 -7.56
CA MET A 78 -4.09 -5.89 -6.46
C MET A 78 -5.02 -7.02 -6.91
N ALA A 79 -6.05 -6.71 -7.68
CA ALA A 79 -7.01 -7.69 -8.18
C ALA A 79 -6.33 -8.76 -9.05
N ALA A 80 -5.40 -8.36 -9.93
CA ALA A 80 -4.64 -9.29 -10.75
C ALA A 80 -3.77 -10.25 -9.92
N PHE A 81 -3.10 -9.74 -8.89
CA PHE A 81 -2.29 -10.56 -7.99
C PHE A 81 -3.12 -11.56 -7.18
N LEU A 82 -4.25 -11.11 -6.61
CA LEU A 82 -5.15 -11.95 -5.84
C LEU A 82 -5.75 -13.06 -6.71
N SER A 83 -6.18 -12.73 -7.93
CA SER A 83 -6.68 -13.69 -8.92
C SER A 83 -5.61 -14.73 -9.29
N ALA A 84 -4.39 -14.27 -9.63
CA ALA A 84 -3.26 -15.17 -9.92
C ALA A 84 -2.87 -16.06 -8.72
N SER A 85 -3.16 -15.61 -7.51
CA SER A 85 -2.96 -16.36 -6.26
C SER A 85 -4.12 -17.29 -5.90
N ASN A 86 -5.13 -17.46 -6.77
CA ASN A 86 -6.35 -18.25 -6.54
C ASN A 86 -7.17 -17.80 -5.32
N VAL A 87 -7.10 -16.52 -4.96
CA VAL A 87 -7.97 -15.94 -3.93
C VAL A 87 -9.34 -15.67 -4.56
N SER A 88 -10.30 -16.54 -4.27
CA SER A 88 -11.68 -16.37 -4.73
C SER A 88 -12.34 -15.21 -3.98
N MET A 89 -12.97 -14.30 -4.71
CA MET A 89 -13.72 -13.17 -4.16
C MET A 89 -15.09 -13.10 -4.82
N ASP A 90 -16.12 -12.95 -4.00
CA ASP A 90 -17.47 -12.68 -4.48
C ASP A 90 -17.58 -11.22 -4.95
N GLN A 91 -17.70 -11.03 -6.27
CA GLN A 91 -17.83 -9.70 -6.89
C GLN A 91 -19.02 -8.90 -6.36
N SER A 92 -20.07 -9.56 -5.87
CA SER A 92 -21.25 -8.88 -5.30
C SER A 92 -20.98 -8.25 -3.93
N LYS A 93 -19.91 -8.66 -3.24
CA LYS A 93 -19.48 -8.11 -1.94
C LYS A 93 -18.41 -7.04 -2.09
N LEU A 94 -17.91 -6.83 -3.31
CA LEU A 94 -16.99 -5.76 -3.62
C LEU A 94 -17.78 -4.47 -3.89
N GLY A 95 -17.18 -3.33 -3.54
CA GLY A 95 -17.80 -2.03 -3.78
C GLY A 95 -18.46 -1.44 -2.55
N GLY A 96 -17.61 -0.91 -1.67
CA GLY A 96 -17.82 0.34 -0.94
C GLY A 96 -19.01 0.50 0.00
N GLN A 97 -19.92 -0.48 0.11
CA GLN A 97 -20.96 -0.46 1.14
C GLN A 97 -20.28 -0.41 2.51
N GLN A 98 -20.79 0.46 3.37
CA GLN A 98 -20.17 0.75 4.66
C GLN A 98 -20.02 -0.51 5.52
N ASP A 99 -20.94 -1.45 5.37
CA ASP A 99 -20.95 -2.74 6.08
C ASP A 99 -19.81 -3.69 5.62
N HIS A 100 -19.19 -3.43 4.46
CA HIS A 100 -18.13 -4.26 3.90
C HIS A 100 -16.73 -3.64 4.05
N ARG A 101 -16.61 -2.53 4.80
CA ARG A 101 -15.34 -1.80 5.01
C ARG A 101 -14.38 -2.46 6.03
N GLY A 102 -14.80 -3.50 6.75
CA GLY A 102 -14.01 -4.09 7.82
C GLY A 102 -14.00 -3.25 9.09
N GLN A 103 -13.16 -3.60 10.06
CA GLN A 103 -12.94 -2.78 11.26
C GLN A 103 -12.13 -1.51 10.94
N GLU A 104 -12.31 -0.48 11.76
CA GLU A 104 -11.58 0.78 11.58
C GLU A 104 -10.07 0.54 11.80
N PRO A 105 -9.20 0.98 10.88
CA PRO A 105 -7.76 0.97 11.09
C PRO A 105 -7.36 1.74 12.35
N HIS A 106 -6.42 1.19 13.12
CA HIS A 106 -5.90 1.84 14.32
C HIS A 106 -5.00 3.05 14.04
N LEU A 107 -4.55 3.23 12.78
CA LEU A 107 -3.74 4.35 12.35
C LEU A 107 -4.52 5.18 11.34
N ASP A 108 -4.50 6.50 11.51
CA ASP A 108 -4.93 7.43 10.48
C ASP A 108 -3.90 7.51 9.34
N ILE A 109 -4.25 8.22 8.27
CA ILE A 109 -3.40 8.33 7.08
C ILE A 109 -2.04 8.97 7.38
N LEU A 110 -2.00 10.05 8.17
CA LEU A 110 -0.76 10.77 8.44
C LEU A 110 0.17 9.94 9.32
N SER A 111 -0.37 9.24 10.32
CA SER A 111 0.38 8.36 11.20
C SER A 111 0.96 7.17 10.42
N ALA A 112 0.15 6.53 9.58
CA ALA A 112 0.61 5.43 8.72
C ALA A 112 1.73 5.88 7.77
N LEU A 113 1.54 7.00 7.07
CA LEU A 113 2.55 7.51 6.13
C LEU A 113 3.81 7.98 6.85
N THR A 114 3.70 8.63 8.01
CA THR A 114 4.86 9.04 8.82
C THR A 114 5.74 7.85 9.22
N GLN A 115 5.13 6.71 9.54
CA GLN A 115 5.87 5.51 9.93
C GLN A 115 6.57 4.81 8.76
N LEU A 116 5.99 4.86 7.56
CA LEU A 116 6.40 4.02 6.43
C LEU A 116 7.16 4.78 5.33
N GLN A 117 6.75 6.01 5.01
CA GLN A 117 7.07 6.60 3.71
C GLN A 117 8.55 6.87 3.48
N SER A 118 9.31 7.30 4.50
CA SER A 118 10.73 7.64 4.32
C SER A 118 11.55 6.40 4.00
N GLU A 119 11.32 5.30 4.71
CA GLU A 119 12.02 4.04 4.49
C GLU A 119 11.57 3.38 3.18
N ALA A 120 10.27 3.41 2.87
CA ALA A 120 9.74 2.94 1.59
C ALA A 120 10.33 3.70 0.39
N LEU A 121 10.42 5.04 0.47
CA LEU A 121 11.03 5.86 -0.59
C LEU A 121 12.51 5.54 -0.76
N ASN A 122 13.25 5.26 0.32
CA ASN A 122 14.64 4.85 0.25
C ASN A 122 14.79 3.48 -0.41
N ILE A 123 14.01 2.48 0.03
CA ILE A 123 13.95 1.15 -0.58
C ILE A 123 13.73 1.27 -2.10
N CYS A 124 12.73 2.05 -2.51
CA CYS A 124 12.41 2.21 -3.94
C CYS A 124 13.55 2.89 -4.72
N ARG A 125 14.16 3.93 -4.13
CA ARG A 125 15.26 4.69 -4.76
C ARG A 125 16.53 3.84 -4.90
N GLU A 126 16.91 3.11 -3.85
CA GLU A 126 18.09 2.23 -3.85
C GLU A 126 17.94 1.09 -4.87
N ASN A 127 16.71 0.66 -5.11
CA ASN A 127 16.39 -0.34 -6.11
C ASN A 127 16.09 0.28 -7.51
N GLY A 128 16.25 1.59 -7.69
CA GLY A 128 16.13 2.26 -8.99
C GLY A 128 14.72 2.31 -9.59
N LEU A 129 13.67 2.19 -8.75
CA LEU A 129 12.28 2.26 -9.23
C LEU A 129 11.84 3.71 -9.46
N THR A 130 11.04 3.93 -10.50
CA THR A 130 10.24 5.16 -10.63
C THR A 130 9.13 5.18 -9.58
N LEU A 131 8.57 6.36 -9.29
CA LEU A 131 7.46 6.48 -8.34
C LEU A 131 6.22 5.70 -8.77
N GLU A 132 5.94 5.60 -10.07
CA GLU A 132 4.84 4.78 -10.59
C GLU A 132 5.11 3.29 -10.38
N GLN A 133 6.34 2.81 -10.63
CA GLN A 133 6.73 1.43 -10.36
C GLN A 133 6.71 1.12 -8.85
N ALA A 134 7.14 2.08 -8.01
CA ALA A 134 7.09 1.98 -6.57
C ALA A 134 5.64 1.87 -6.07
N ALA A 135 4.72 2.65 -6.63
CA ALA A 135 3.29 2.56 -6.32
C ALA A 135 2.71 1.18 -6.69
N GLN A 136 3.08 0.63 -7.85
CA GLN A 136 2.70 -0.73 -8.25
C GLN A 136 3.27 -1.79 -7.30
N SER A 137 4.56 -1.70 -6.92
CA SER A 137 5.17 -2.60 -5.94
C SER A 137 4.48 -2.53 -4.57
N ALA A 138 4.11 -1.34 -4.11
CA ALA A 138 3.35 -1.16 -2.87
C ALA A 138 1.91 -1.69 -2.99
N ALA A 139 1.27 -1.61 -4.16
CA ALA A 139 -0.03 -2.24 -4.42
C ALA A 139 0.06 -3.78 -4.41
N LEU A 140 1.15 -4.36 -4.94
CA LEU A 140 1.42 -5.80 -4.80
C LEU A 140 1.67 -6.20 -3.36
N ALA A 141 2.41 -5.38 -2.59
CA ALA A 141 2.64 -5.63 -1.17
C ALA A 141 1.32 -5.63 -0.41
N THR A 142 0.43 -4.68 -0.74
CA THR A 142 -0.93 -4.62 -0.21
C THR A 142 -1.73 -5.89 -0.55
N ALA A 143 -1.67 -6.34 -1.81
CA ALA A 143 -2.35 -7.56 -2.25
C ALA A 143 -1.85 -8.81 -1.52
N PHE A 144 -0.54 -8.88 -1.27
CA PHE A 144 0.07 -9.93 -0.48
C PHE A 144 -0.45 -9.90 0.97
N ILE A 145 -0.47 -8.73 1.61
CA ILE A 145 -1.00 -8.57 2.98
C ILE A 145 -2.48 -8.97 3.04
N VAL A 146 -3.29 -8.57 2.06
CA VAL A 146 -4.70 -8.99 1.94
C VAL A 146 -4.83 -10.50 1.89
N LYS A 147 -4.04 -11.18 1.05
CA LYS A 147 -4.04 -12.64 0.96
C LYS A 147 -3.71 -13.30 2.29
N GLU A 148 -2.68 -12.82 2.99
CA GLU A 148 -2.25 -13.37 4.28
C GLU A 148 -3.26 -13.11 5.40
N CYS A 149 -4.01 -12.02 5.31
CA CYS A 149 -5.06 -11.66 6.27
C CYS A 149 -6.43 -12.27 5.94
N ALA A 150 -6.63 -12.80 4.74
CA ALA A 150 -7.91 -13.33 4.27
C ALA A 150 -8.52 -14.40 5.21
N PRO A 151 -7.75 -15.31 5.85
CA PRO A 151 -8.31 -16.26 6.80
C PRO A 151 -8.92 -15.63 8.06
N GLN A 152 -8.57 -14.38 8.39
CA GLN A 152 -9.03 -13.69 9.60
C GLN A 152 -10.21 -12.77 9.32
N ILE A 153 -10.14 -11.98 8.25
CA ILE A 153 -11.12 -10.92 7.96
C ILE A 153 -11.92 -11.15 6.67
N GLY A 154 -11.55 -12.16 5.87
CA GLY A 154 -12.08 -12.37 4.51
C GLY A 154 -11.33 -11.57 3.45
N ALA A 155 -11.21 -12.17 2.25
CA ALA A 155 -10.51 -11.54 1.13
C ALA A 155 -11.25 -10.29 0.62
N GLU A 156 -12.58 -10.33 0.57
CA GLU A 156 -13.42 -9.21 0.13
C GLU A 156 -13.31 -8.01 1.07
N THR A 157 -13.31 -8.25 2.38
CA THR A 157 -13.08 -7.21 3.39
C THR A 157 -11.70 -6.57 3.22
N GLY A 158 -10.65 -7.40 3.12
CA GLY A 158 -9.29 -6.89 2.91
C GLY A 158 -9.15 -6.11 1.60
N PHE A 159 -9.80 -6.57 0.53
CA PHE A 159 -9.85 -5.87 -0.75
C PHE A 159 -10.51 -4.49 -0.61
N ASN A 160 -11.67 -4.41 0.06
CA ASN A 160 -12.38 -3.15 0.26
C ASN A 160 -11.56 -2.17 1.11
N VAL A 161 -10.94 -2.63 2.20
CA VAL A 161 -10.02 -1.81 3.04
C VAL A 161 -8.89 -1.23 2.18
N ALA A 162 -8.28 -2.06 1.33
CA ALA A 162 -7.21 -1.62 0.45
C ALA A 162 -7.67 -0.59 -0.58
N VAL A 163 -8.84 -0.78 -1.21
CA VAL A 163 -9.40 0.19 -2.17
C VAL A 163 -9.57 1.56 -1.51
N PHE A 164 -10.12 1.61 -0.31
CA PHE A 164 -10.25 2.88 0.42
C PHE A 164 -8.89 3.50 0.74
N GLY A 165 -7.92 2.70 1.21
CA GLY A 165 -6.57 3.19 1.46
C GLY A 165 -5.86 3.72 0.21
N PHE A 166 -6.05 3.10 -0.97
CA PHE A 166 -5.51 3.60 -2.24
C PHE A 166 -6.11 4.97 -2.61
N VAL A 167 -7.41 5.15 -2.40
CA VAL A 167 -8.09 6.42 -2.68
C VAL A 167 -7.60 7.49 -1.70
N GLU A 168 -7.55 7.21 -0.40
CA GLU A 168 -7.04 8.15 0.59
C GLU A 168 -5.60 8.54 0.29
N GLY A 169 -4.72 7.57 0.02
CA GLY A 169 -3.31 7.83 -0.27
C GLY A 169 -3.07 8.62 -1.55
N SER A 170 -3.87 8.38 -2.60
CA SER A 170 -3.70 9.05 -3.90
C SER A 170 -4.30 10.45 -3.97
N LYS A 171 -5.11 10.83 -2.98
CA LYS A 171 -5.82 12.12 -2.93
C LYS A 171 -5.51 12.94 -1.67
N THR A 172 -4.54 12.55 -0.86
CA THR A 172 -4.16 13.27 0.36
C THR A 172 -2.72 13.72 0.28
N VAL A 173 -2.48 15.01 0.52
CA VAL A 173 -1.12 15.56 0.63
C VAL A 173 -0.38 14.79 1.73
N PRO A 174 0.71 14.08 1.40
CA PRO A 174 1.37 13.25 2.37
C PRO A 174 2.23 14.08 3.33
N PRO A 175 2.61 13.53 4.50
CA PRO A 175 3.58 14.20 5.35
C PRO A 175 4.90 14.41 4.61
N HIS A 176 5.67 15.41 5.03
CA HIS A 176 7.02 15.61 4.53
C HIS A 176 7.87 14.37 4.84
N ALA A 177 8.52 13.80 3.83
CA ALA A 177 9.43 12.70 4.06
C ALA A 177 10.66 13.24 4.80
N SER A 178 10.96 12.69 5.98
CA SER A 178 12.22 13.01 6.65
C SER A 178 13.39 12.56 5.78
N ALA A 179 14.45 13.37 5.74
CA ALA A 179 15.74 12.94 5.22
C ALA A 179 16.18 11.64 5.91
N ALA A 180 16.75 10.73 5.12
CA ALA A 180 16.93 9.31 5.41
C ALA A 180 17.32 8.96 6.86
N SER A 181 16.51 8.14 7.52
CA SER A 181 16.96 7.34 8.66
C SER A 181 17.68 6.08 8.15
N LYS A 182 18.71 5.65 8.89
CA LYS A 182 19.52 4.46 8.57
C LYS A 182 18.63 3.22 8.30
N PRO A 183 18.99 2.37 7.33
CA PRO A 183 18.20 1.18 7.00
C PRO A 183 18.07 0.26 8.22
N VAL A 184 16.86 -0.22 8.50
CA VAL A 184 16.63 -1.25 9.51
C VAL A 184 17.24 -2.56 8.99
N ALA A 185 18.03 -3.23 9.82
CA ALA A 185 18.71 -4.46 9.42
C ALA A 185 17.69 -5.53 8.98
N ALA A 186 17.85 -6.05 7.76
CA ALA A 186 16.99 -7.05 7.17
C ALA A 186 16.97 -8.33 8.04
N THR A 187 15.83 -8.59 8.69
CA THR A 187 15.49 -9.93 9.19
C THR A 187 15.17 -10.85 8.02
N LYS A 188 15.51 -12.14 8.13
CA LYS A 188 15.29 -13.12 7.06
C LYS A 188 13.84 -13.06 6.54
N PRO A 189 13.63 -12.94 5.21
CA PRO A 189 12.29 -12.86 4.65
C PRO A 189 11.54 -14.17 4.92
N TRP A 190 10.29 -14.04 5.37
CA TRP A 190 9.45 -15.17 5.80
C TRP A 190 8.61 -15.76 4.65
N TYR A 191 8.74 -15.23 3.43
CA TYR A 191 7.97 -15.64 2.25
C TYR A 191 8.85 -16.03 1.05
N LYS A 192 8.28 -16.85 0.16
CA LYS A 192 8.80 -17.17 -1.17
C LYS A 192 7.75 -16.81 -2.20
N PHE A 193 8.13 -16.05 -3.23
CA PHE A 193 7.27 -15.87 -4.41
C PHE A 193 7.39 -17.13 -5.30
N CYS A 194 6.26 -17.57 -5.86
CA CYS A 194 6.29 -18.59 -6.91
C CYS A 194 6.91 -17.98 -8.18
N GLU A 195 7.92 -18.66 -8.72
CA GLU A 195 8.53 -18.36 -10.03
C GLU A 195 7.55 -18.57 -11.18
#